data_AF-A0AA96QJI1-F1
#
_entry.id   AF-A0AA96QJI1-F1
#
_cell.length_a   1.000
_cell.length_b   1.000
_cell.length_c   1.000
_cell.angle_alpha   90.00
_cell.angle_beta   90.00
_cell.angle_gamma   90.00
#
_symmetry.space_group_name_H-M   'P 1'
#
loop_
_entity.id
_entity.type
_entity.pdbx_description
1 polymer ?
#
loop_
_entity_poly.entity_id
_entity_poly.type
_entity_poly.pdbx_seq_one_letter_code
_entity_poly.pdbx_strand_id
1 'polypeptide(L)'
;MILEPRGTAHHFEVLGRLMSALFDTGAPGILEGAKNFRFWETISGGFSLSWDRGPHVLEVVDELLAVASDDERTQVLRPGDVMFVHDGQADPTSYTTVHIQNVRILLRPHDTIGHEAAVAKAFAALTT
;
A
#
# COMPACT_ATOMS: atom_id res chain seq x y z
N MET A 1 -10.96 -8.56 -16.21
CA MET A 1 -9.50 -8.38 -16.05
C MET A 1 -8.87 -9.75 -15.93
N ILE A 2 -7.85 -10.07 -16.73
CA ILE A 2 -7.09 -11.32 -16.61
C ILE A 2 -5.91 -11.01 -15.70
N LEU A 3 -5.75 -11.77 -14.62
CA LEU A 3 -4.63 -11.57 -13.69
C LEU A 3 -3.36 -12.19 -14.25
N GLU A 4 -2.23 -11.53 -14.00
CA GLU A 4 -0.90 -11.99 -14.41
C GLU A 4 -0.52 -13.32 -13.73
N PRO A 5 0.11 -14.28 -14.43
CA PRO A 5 0.63 -15.49 -13.82
C PRO A 5 1.70 -15.23 -12.76
N ARG A 6 1.84 -16.15 -11.79
CA ARG A 6 2.87 -16.10 -10.76
C ARG A 6 4.29 -16.27 -11.32
N GLY A 7 5.27 -15.65 -10.66
CA GLY A 7 6.69 -15.82 -10.97
C GLY A 7 7.19 -15.30 -12.33
N THR A 8 6.44 -14.42 -13.01
CA THR A 8 6.92 -13.76 -14.24
C THR A 8 7.85 -12.59 -13.91
N ALA A 9 8.67 -12.15 -14.87
CA ALA A 9 9.53 -10.98 -14.67
C ALA A 9 8.72 -9.71 -14.37
N HIS A 10 7.59 -9.53 -15.07
CA HIS A 10 6.63 -8.45 -14.82
C HIS A 10 6.09 -8.49 -13.38
N HIS A 11 5.82 -9.69 -12.87
CA HIS A 11 5.36 -9.91 -11.50
C HIS A 11 6.27 -9.27 -10.44
N PHE A 12 7.58 -9.50 -10.54
CA PHE A 12 8.55 -8.95 -9.59
C PHE A 12 8.90 -7.49 -9.86
N GLU A 13 8.78 -7.05 -11.12
CA GLU A 13 8.93 -5.65 -11.50
C GLU A 13 7.85 -4.78 -10.84
N VAL A 14 6.60 -5.23 -10.88
CA VAL A 14 5.47 -4.55 -10.20
C VAL A 14 5.67 -4.52 -8.68
N LEU A 15 6.19 -5.60 -8.07
CA LEU A 15 6.54 -5.58 -6.65
C LEU A 15 7.60 -4.51 -6.36
N GLY A 16 8.64 -4.41 -7.19
CA GLY A 16 9.68 -3.39 -7.04
C GLY A 16 9.10 -1.97 -7.06
N ARG A 17 8.23 -1.67 -8.04
CA ARG A 17 7.52 -0.38 -8.12
C ARG A 17 6.68 -0.10 -6.88
N LEU A 18 5.91 -1.09 -6.43
CA LEU A 18 5.10 -0.96 -5.22
C LEU A 18 5.96 -0.68 -3.99
N MET A 19 7.07 -1.41 -3.81
CA MET A 19 7.98 -1.19 -2.68
C MET A 19 8.57 0.22 -2.72
N SER A 20 9.01 0.70 -3.88
CA SER A 20 9.47 2.09 -4.00
C SER A 20 8.37 3.11 -3.74
N ALA A 21 7.13 2.87 -4.18
CA ALA A 21 6.02 3.75 -3.82
C ALA A 21 5.78 3.79 -2.30
N LEU A 22 5.77 2.64 -1.63
CA LEU A 22 5.45 2.56 -0.21
C LEU A 22 6.51 3.23 0.70
N PHE A 23 7.78 3.17 0.32
CA PHE A 23 8.89 3.59 1.17
C PHE A 23 9.63 4.84 0.68
N ASP A 24 9.71 5.04 -0.64
CA ASP A 24 10.55 6.10 -1.24
C ASP A 24 9.73 7.31 -1.73
N THR A 25 8.40 7.18 -1.85
CA THR A 25 7.53 8.29 -2.28
C THR A 25 6.80 8.92 -1.09
N GLY A 26 6.82 10.25 -1.03
CA GLY A 26 6.29 11.02 0.11
C GLY A 26 7.39 11.41 1.10
N ALA A 27 7.16 12.49 1.85
CA ALA A 27 8.01 12.89 2.96
C ALA A 27 7.11 13.23 4.17
N PRO A 28 6.89 12.28 5.10
CA PRO A 28 7.46 10.92 5.15
C PRO A 28 6.81 9.93 4.16
N GLY A 29 7.41 8.74 3.99
CA GLY A 29 6.91 7.70 3.07
C GLY A 29 5.56 7.13 3.48
N ILE A 30 4.84 6.47 2.55
CA ILE A 30 3.45 6.02 2.76
C ILE A 30 3.29 5.16 4.02
N LEU A 31 4.22 4.24 4.27
CA LEU A 31 4.21 3.35 5.44
C LEU A 31 4.93 3.90 6.68
N GLU A 32 5.04 5.21 6.83
CA GLU A 32 5.66 5.82 8.00
C GLU A 32 5.05 5.31 9.32
N GLY A 33 5.92 4.98 10.28
CA GLY A 33 5.52 4.46 11.59
C GLY A 33 5.02 3.02 11.58
N ALA A 34 4.91 2.36 10.42
CA ALA A 34 4.65 0.93 10.33
C ALA A 34 5.82 0.11 10.91
N LYS A 35 5.51 -1.05 11.47
CA LYS A 35 6.45 -1.99 12.06
C LYS A 35 6.19 -3.40 11.53
N ASN A 36 7.19 -4.27 11.66
CA ASN A 36 7.09 -5.69 11.30
C ASN A 36 6.53 -5.92 9.89
N PHE A 37 6.89 -5.06 8.94
CA PHE A 37 6.46 -5.19 7.55
C PHE A 37 6.92 -6.55 7.00
N ARG A 38 5.99 -7.27 6.38
CA ARG A 38 6.22 -8.55 5.71
C ARG A 38 5.48 -8.56 4.40
N PHE A 39 6.05 -9.24 3.42
CA PHE A 39 5.35 -9.58 2.18
C PHE A 39 5.62 -11.03 1.80
N TRP A 40 4.69 -11.64 1.07
CA TRP A 40 4.85 -12.97 0.49
C TRP A 40 4.01 -13.11 -0.77
N GLU A 41 4.45 -13.96 -1.69
CA GLU A 41 3.69 -14.32 -2.88
C GLU A 41 2.50 -15.22 -2.48
N THR A 42 1.32 -14.99 -3.07
CA THR A 42 0.13 -15.79 -2.78
C THR A 42 0.05 -17.01 -3.70
N ILE A 43 -0.62 -18.08 -3.24
CA ILE A 43 -0.82 -19.29 -4.05
C ILE A 43 -1.63 -19.02 -5.33
N SER A 44 -2.52 -18.03 -5.29
CA SER A 44 -3.33 -17.55 -6.42
C SER A 44 -2.59 -16.57 -7.34
N GLY A 45 -1.32 -16.27 -7.07
CA GLY A 45 -0.56 -15.22 -7.74
C GLY A 45 -0.75 -13.85 -7.10
N GLY A 46 0.22 -12.97 -7.28
CA GLY A 46 0.27 -11.66 -6.65
C GLY A 46 0.91 -11.71 -5.27
N PHE A 47 0.80 -10.63 -4.52
CA PHE A 47 1.45 -10.49 -3.22
C PHE A 47 0.47 -10.19 -2.11
N SER A 48 0.80 -10.64 -0.92
CA SER A 48 0.19 -10.17 0.32
C SER A 48 1.21 -9.37 1.09
N LEU A 49 0.83 -8.19 1.54
CA LEU A 49 1.62 -7.28 2.36
C LEU A 49 0.93 -7.13 3.71
N SER A 50 1.71 -7.20 4.79
CA SER A 50 1.21 -6.99 6.14
C SER A 50 2.14 -6.11 6.95
N TRP A 51 1.58 -5.30 7.82
CA TRP A 51 2.34 -4.47 8.75
C TRP A 51 1.57 -4.28 10.05
N ASP A 52 2.31 -3.97 11.11
CA ASP A 52 1.76 -3.58 12.41
C ASP A 52 1.88 -2.06 12.58
N ARG A 53 0.95 -1.42 13.31
CA ARG A 53 0.97 0.04 13.55
C ARG A 53 0.93 0.84 12.24
N GLY A 54 1.34 2.11 12.28
CA GLY A 54 1.37 2.98 11.11
C GLY A 54 -0.03 3.24 10.52
N PRO A 55 -0.10 3.48 9.20
CA PRO A 55 -1.32 3.94 8.54
C PRO A 55 -2.38 2.85 8.44
N HIS A 56 -3.64 3.28 8.42
CA HIS A 56 -4.77 2.44 8.06
C HIS A 56 -4.69 2.05 6.59
N VAL A 57 -5.27 0.90 6.23
CA VAL A 57 -5.20 0.39 4.87
C VAL A 57 -5.82 1.32 3.83
N LEU A 58 -6.91 2.02 4.17
CA LEU A 58 -7.52 2.98 3.26
C LEU A 58 -6.63 4.21 3.05
N GLU A 59 -5.90 4.67 4.07
CA GLU A 59 -4.90 5.73 3.91
C GLU A 59 -3.80 5.29 2.92
N VAL A 60 -3.34 4.04 3.01
CA VAL A 60 -2.36 3.48 2.07
C VAL A 60 -2.92 3.39 0.66
N VAL A 61 -4.18 2.95 0.50
CA VAL A 61 -4.84 2.87 -0.82
C VAL A 61 -5.00 4.25 -1.44
N ASP A 62 -5.50 5.21 -0.69
CA ASP A 62 -5.72 6.58 -1.16
C ASP A 62 -4.39 7.23 -1.57
N GLU A 63 -3.33 7.02 -0.79
CA GLU A 63 -2.00 7.56 -1.10
C GLU A 63 -1.38 6.89 -2.33
N LEU A 64 -1.55 5.56 -2.50
CA LEU A 64 -1.12 4.87 -3.71
C LEU A 64 -1.85 5.37 -4.96
N LEU A 65 -3.15 5.65 -4.86
CA LEU A 65 -3.94 6.23 -5.95
C LEU A 65 -3.48 7.66 -6.26
N ALA A 66 -3.18 8.46 -5.23
CA ALA A 66 -2.69 9.82 -5.38
C ALA A 66 -1.31 9.84 -6.06
N VAL A 67 -0.37 9.03 -5.57
CA VAL A 67 0.98 8.89 -6.13
C VAL A 67 0.93 8.39 -7.57
N ALA A 68 0.06 7.42 -7.89
CA ALA A 68 -0.12 6.96 -9.26
C ALA A 68 -0.76 8.01 -10.18
N SER A 69 -1.46 9.00 -9.65
CA SER A 69 -2.11 10.05 -10.44
C SER A 69 -1.23 11.30 -10.65
N ASP A 70 -0.06 11.35 -10.01
CA ASP A 70 0.81 12.52 -9.95
C ASP A 70 2.24 12.17 -10.41
N ASP A 71 2.49 12.37 -11.71
CA ASP A 71 3.79 12.11 -12.35
C ASP A 71 4.93 13.01 -11.82
N GLU A 72 4.63 14.12 -11.12
CA GLU A 72 5.64 14.98 -10.51
C GLU A 72 6.15 14.38 -9.18
N ARG A 73 5.32 13.60 -8.48
CA ARG A 73 5.68 12.96 -7.21
C ARG A 73 6.47 11.67 -7.42
N THR A 74 6.19 10.91 -8.47
CA THR A 74 6.96 9.72 -8.81
C THR A 74 6.79 9.33 -10.28
N GLN A 75 7.75 8.55 -10.79
CA GLN A 75 7.60 7.86 -12.08
C GLN A 75 7.57 6.33 -11.94
N VAL A 76 7.56 5.82 -10.70
CA VAL A 76 7.52 4.37 -10.45
C VAL A 76 6.12 3.80 -10.65
N LEU A 77 5.08 4.60 -10.46
CA LEU A 77 3.69 4.31 -10.79
C LEU A 77 3.16 5.42 -11.71
N ARG A 78 2.27 5.07 -12.63
CA ARG A 78 1.66 5.99 -13.61
C ARG A 78 0.14 5.99 -13.51
N PRO A 79 -0.52 7.00 -14.10
CA PRO A 79 -1.97 7.06 -14.13
C PRO A 79 -2.58 5.79 -14.72
N GLY A 80 -3.47 5.14 -13.96
CA GLY A 80 -4.12 3.89 -14.33
C GLY A 80 -3.37 2.61 -13.94
N ASP A 81 -2.16 2.70 -13.39
CA ASP A 81 -1.44 1.52 -12.89
C ASP A 81 -2.14 0.90 -11.67
N VAL A 82 -2.69 1.74 -10.79
CA VAL A 82 -3.33 1.31 -9.54
C VAL A 82 -4.85 1.32 -9.69
N MET A 83 -5.48 0.21 -9.35
CA MET A 83 -6.93 0.07 -9.28
C MET A 83 -7.34 -0.49 -7.93
N PHE A 84 -8.16 0.26 -7.19
CA PHE A 84 -8.75 -0.22 -5.96
C PHE A 84 -9.94 -1.15 -6.26
N VAL A 85 -9.94 -2.34 -5.66
CA VAL A 85 -11.04 -3.30 -5.77
C VAL A 85 -11.78 -3.30 -4.44
N HIS A 86 -12.95 -2.65 -4.42
CA HIS A 86 -13.79 -2.59 -3.24
C HIS A 86 -14.69 -3.83 -3.16
N ASP A 87 -14.37 -4.76 -2.25
CA ASP A 87 -15.02 -6.06 -2.16
C ASP A 87 -16.37 -6.06 -1.40
N GLY A 88 -16.97 -4.88 -1.17
CA GLY A 88 -18.38 -4.71 -0.76
C GLY A 88 -18.75 -5.15 0.66
N GLN A 89 -17.81 -5.68 1.44
CA GLN A 89 -17.98 -5.97 2.86
C GLN A 89 -16.78 -5.42 3.63
N ALA A 90 -17.01 -4.47 4.52
CA ALA A 90 -16.03 -4.02 5.50
C ALA A 90 -15.88 -5.08 6.60
N ASP A 91 -15.36 -6.24 6.26
CA ASP A 91 -14.93 -7.21 7.25
C ASP A 91 -13.49 -6.83 7.66
N PRO A 92 -13.22 -6.42 8.91
CA PRO A 92 -11.87 -6.08 9.37
C PRO A 92 -10.89 -7.27 9.34
N THR A 93 -11.37 -8.50 9.12
CA THR A 93 -10.54 -9.68 8.87
C THR A 93 -10.26 -9.93 7.38
N SER A 94 -10.99 -9.24 6.49
CA SER A 94 -10.81 -9.33 5.05
C SER A 94 -9.66 -8.47 4.55
N TYR A 95 -8.96 -9.00 3.55
CA TYR A 95 -7.88 -8.28 2.87
C TYR A 95 -8.46 -7.10 2.10
N THR A 96 -7.74 -5.97 2.08
CA THR A 96 -8.03 -4.92 1.10
C THR A 96 -7.26 -5.22 -0.17
N THR A 97 -7.97 -5.30 -1.30
CA THR A 97 -7.37 -5.68 -2.58
C THR A 97 -7.11 -4.45 -3.43
N VAL A 98 -5.86 -4.29 -3.90
CA VAL A 98 -5.52 -3.39 -4.99
C VAL A 98 -4.91 -4.18 -6.13
N HIS A 99 -5.19 -3.79 -7.36
CA HIS A 99 -4.50 -4.32 -8.53
C HIS A 99 -3.52 -3.28 -9.03
N ILE A 100 -2.28 -3.70 -9.26
CA ILE A 100 -1.24 -2.86 -9.85
C ILE A 100 -0.79 -3.51 -11.14
N GLN A 101 -1.06 -2.88 -12.29
CA GLN A 101 -0.73 -3.41 -13.62
C GLN A 101 -1.11 -4.90 -13.80
N ASN A 102 -2.34 -5.27 -13.40
CA ASN A 102 -2.90 -6.63 -13.41
C ASN A 102 -2.28 -7.64 -12.41
N VAL A 103 -1.40 -7.20 -11.52
CA VAL A 103 -0.92 -7.99 -10.37
C VAL A 103 -1.80 -7.69 -9.16
N ARG A 104 -2.32 -8.73 -8.52
CA ARG A 104 -3.14 -8.60 -7.31
C ARG A 104 -2.26 -8.37 -6.09
N ILE A 105 -2.61 -7.36 -5.29
CA ILE A 105 -1.95 -7.02 -4.04
C ILE A 105 -3.00 -7.06 -2.93
N LEU A 106 -2.75 -7.88 -1.91
CA LEU A 106 -3.57 -7.99 -0.71
C LEU A 106 -2.90 -7.19 0.41
N LEU A 107 -3.62 -6.24 0.98
CA LEU A 107 -3.13 -5.40 2.06
C LEU A 107 -3.77 -5.84 3.38
N ARG A 108 -2.93 -6.08 4.40
CA ARG A 108 -3.34 -6.55 5.71
C ARG A 108 -2.67 -5.77 6.85
N PRO A 109 -3.24 -4.63 7.25
CA PRO A 109 -2.80 -3.94 8.46
C PRO A 109 -3.14 -4.72 9.74
N HIS A 110 -2.35 -4.50 10.79
CA HIS A 110 -2.61 -4.97 12.15
C HIS A 110 -2.38 -3.83 13.16
N ASP A 111 -3.28 -3.67 14.12
CA ASP A 111 -3.16 -2.70 15.24
C ASP A 111 -2.76 -1.27 14.79
N THR A 112 -3.22 -0.86 13.61
CA THR A 112 -2.96 0.46 13.02
C THR A 112 -3.52 1.57 13.87
N ILE A 113 -2.79 2.68 13.93
CA ILE A 113 -3.18 3.86 14.71
C ILE A 113 -3.58 5.04 13.80
N GLY A 114 -3.40 4.89 12.49
CA GLY A 114 -3.68 5.92 11.49
C GLY A 114 -2.65 7.06 11.50
N HIS A 115 -2.67 7.87 10.45
CA HIS A 115 -1.83 9.07 10.39
C HIS A 115 -2.25 10.10 11.46
N GLU A 116 -3.52 10.14 11.83
CA GLU A 116 -4.06 11.06 12.85
C GLU A 116 -3.33 10.94 14.19
N ALA A 117 -2.99 9.72 14.62
CA ALA A 117 -2.25 9.52 15.86
C ALA A 117 -0.80 10.03 15.76
N ALA A 118 -0.16 9.92 14.60
CA ALA A 118 1.17 10.48 14.36
C ALA A 118 1.14 12.01 14.40
N VAL A 119 0.12 12.62 13.80
CA VAL A 119 -0.11 14.08 13.82
C VAL A 119 -0.38 14.57 15.24
N ALA A 120 -1.26 13.92 15.98
CA ALA A 120 -1.57 14.28 17.37
C ALA A 120 -0.31 14.24 18.26
N LYS A 121 0.56 13.23 18.08
CA LYS A 121 1.83 13.12 18.80
C LYS A 121 2.80 14.26 18.43
N ALA A 122 2.86 14.64 17.15
CA ALA A 122 3.69 15.75 16.70
C ALA A 122 3.25 17.08 17.32
N PHE A 123 1.93 17.35 17.36
CA PHE A 123 1.39 18.54 18.02
C PHE A 123 1.67 18.55 19.54
N ALA A 124 1.53 17.40 20.20
CA ALA A 124 1.84 17.28 21.64
C ALA A 124 3.32 17.56 21.93
N ALA A 125 4.24 17.15 21.06
CA ALA A 125 5.68 17.40 21.23
C ALA A 125 6.08 18.88 21.04
N LEU A 126 5.28 19.65 20.30
CA LEU A 126 5.51 21.10 20.07
C LEU A 126 4.96 21.99 21.21
N THR A 127 4.13 21.43 22.09
CA THR A 127 3.45 22.16 23.16
C THR A 127 4.06 21.94 24.56
N THR A 128 5.14 21.17 24.64
CA THR A 128 6.02 20.98 25.81
C THR A 128 7.39 21.59 25.57
#